data_AF-A0A8J7KEU7-F1
#
_entry.id   AF-A0A8J7KEU7-F1
#
_cell.length_a   1.000
_cell.length_b   1.000
_cell.length_c   1.000
_cell.angle_alpha   90.00
_cell.angle_beta   90.00
_cell.angle_gamma   90.00
#
_symmetry.space_group_name_H-M   'P 1'
#
loop_
_entity.id
_entity.type
_entity.pdbx_description
1 polymer ?
#
loop_
_entity_poly.entity_id
_entity_poly.type
_entity_poly.pdbx_seq_one_letter_code
_entity_poly.pdbx_strand_id
1 'polypeptide(L)'
;MKKIGLFITIFVILLLSVLFYFLRGTNLNRFGAEHYYIQITTDGESEVTVLDNGEKMERFSYQLPAYNDKGDVKEMTFTSHKNLRRDAYLQLFYKESKGVTSYEEVQEDAIPEKALKQLKK
;
A
#
# COMPACT_ATOMS: atom_id res chain seq x y z
N MET A 1 10.52 1.82 48.17
CA MET A 1 9.55 1.13 47.29
C MET A 1 8.75 2.08 46.39
N LYS A 2 8.07 3.13 46.91
CA LYS A 2 7.29 4.08 46.08
C LYS A 2 8.10 4.80 44.98
N LYS A 3 9.35 5.20 45.28
CA LYS A 3 10.25 5.88 44.31
C LYS A 3 10.72 4.97 43.17
N ILE A 4 10.92 3.68 43.45
CA ILE A 4 11.34 2.68 42.45
C ILE A 4 10.20 2.38 41.47
N GLY A 5 8.97 2.25 42.00
CA GLY A 5 7.77 2.12 41.15
C GLY A 5 7.60 3.32 40.22
N LEU A 6 7.80 4.55 40.72
CA LEU A 6 7.76 5.76 39.91
C LEU A 6 8.80 5.77 38.78
N PHE A 7 10.05 5.36 39.06
CA PHE A 7 11.10 5.26 38.05
C PHE A 7 10.78 4.24 36.96
N ILE A 8 10.25 3.07 37.33
CA ILE A 8 9.82 2.05 36.38
C ILE A 8 8.70 2.58 35.50
N THR A 9 7.69 3.24 36.08
CA THR A 9 6.59 3.83 35.32
C THR A 9 7.08 4.88 34.32
N ILE A 10 7.96 5.79 34.75
CA ILE A 10 8.54 6.81 33.86
C ILE A 10 9.34 6.16 32.73
N PHE A 11 10.14 5.13 33.05
CA PHE A 11 10.92 4.41 32.05
C PHE A 11 10.04 3.70 31.01
N VAL A 12 8.95 3.06 31.44
CA VAL A 12 7.97 2.43 30.53
C VAL A 12 7.32 3.47 29.63
N ILE A 13 6.90 4.62 30.18
CA ILE A 13 6.31 5.70 29.36
C ILE A 13 7.30 6.20 28.32
N LEU A 14 8.58 6.34 28.68
CA LEU A 14 9.63 6.79 27.77
C LEU A 14 9.88 5.78 26.64
N LEU A 15 9.93 4.49 26.96
CA LEU A 15 10.02 3.42 25.95
C LEU A 15 8.80 3.40 25.01
N LEU A 16 7.59 3.53 25.54
CA LEU A 16 6.37 3.60 24.73
C LEU A 16 6.34 4.84 23.82
N SER A 17 6.87 5.97 24.30
CA SER A 17 6.97 7.21 23.52
C SER A 17 7.94 7.06 22.35
N VAL A 18 9.09 6.42 22.59
CA VAL A 18 10.07 6.10 21.53
C VAL A 18 9.47 5.13 20.52
N LEU A 19 8.80 4.07 20.97
CA LEU A 19 8.13 3.12 20.08
C LEU A 19 7.05 3.81 19.22
N PHE A 20 6.23 4.66 19.83
CA PHE A 20 5.19 5.42 19.13
C PHE A 20 5.77 6.38 18.08
N TYR A 21 6.93 7.00 18.38
CA TYR A 21 7.64 7.84 17.42
C TYR A 21 8.07 7.05 16.17
N PHE A 22 8.62 5.84 16.34
CA PHE A 22 8.99 4.98 15.20
C PHE A 22 7.78 4.47 14.41
N LEU A 23 6.64 4.23 15.06
CA LEU A 23 5.43 3.72 14.40
C LEU A 23 4.69 4.75 13.54
N ARG A 24 4.87 6.06 13.79
CA ARG A 24 4.15 7.13 13.06
C ARG A 24 4.35 7.09 11.54
N GLY A 25 5.50 6.63 11.05
CA GLY A 25 5.80 6.55 9.62
C GLY A 25 5.35 5.24 8.96
N THR A 26 4.85 4.28 9.74
CA THR A 26 4.52 2.95 9.22
C THR A 26 3.12 2.94 8.63
N ASN A 27 3.03 2.59 7.34
CA ASN A 27 1.74 2.35 6.72
C ASN A 27 1.24 0.95 7.12
N LEU A 28 0.42 0.87 8.18
CA LEU A 28 -0.12 -0.39 8.72
C LEU A 28 -0.90 -1.21 7.68
N ASN A 29 -1.37 -0.60 6.60
CA ASN A 29 -1.99 -1.33 5.50
C ASN A 29 -1.00 -2.32 4.85
N ARG A 30 0.30 -1.99 4.84
CA ARG A 30 1.36 -2.86 4.29
C ARG A 30 1.69 -4.06 5.18
N PHE A 31 1.47 -3.94 6.49
CA PHE A 31 1.86 -4.98 7.43
C PHE A 31 1.08 -6.28 7.21
N GLY A 32 1.80 -7.39 6.99
CA GLY A 32 1.20 -8.71 6.74
C GLY A 32 0.42 -8.80 5.42
N ALA A 33 0.67 -7.89 4.48
CA ALA A 33 0.10 -7.96 3.15
C ALA A 33 0.92 -8.89 2.25
N GLU A 34 0.25 -9.57 1.33
CA GLU A 34 0.88 -10.19 0.17
C GLU A 34 1.28 -9.10 -0.83
N HIS A 35 2.33 -9.36 -1.59
CA HIS A 35 2.84 -8.43 -2.60
C HIS A 35 2.54 -8.91 -4.00
N TYR A 36 2.05 -7.99 -4.82
CA TYR A 36 1.83 -8.19 -6.25
C TYR A 36 2.35 -6.99 -7.01
N TYR A 37 2.77 -7.19 -8.26
CA TYR A 37 3.36 -6.15 -9.10
C TYR A 37 2.54 -5.97 -10.36
N ILE A 38 2.36 -4.72 -10.77
CA ILE A 38 1.66 -4.32 -11.99
C ILE A 38 2.49 -3.31 -12.78
N GLN A 39 2.17 -3.15 -14.07
CA GLN A 39 2.55 -2.00 -14.88
C GLN A 39 1.28 -1.22 -15.26
N ILE A 40 1.32 0.10 -15.12
CA ILE A 40 0.20 0.95 -15.55
C ILE A 40 0.20 1.05 -17.07
N THR A 41 -0.69 0.30 -17.73
CA THR A 41 -0.83 0.28 -19.20
C THR A 41 -1.94 1.19 -19.71
N THR A 42 -2.93 1.49 -18.87
CA THR A 42 -4.11 2.29 -19.19
C THR A 42 -4.21 3.51 -18.28
N ASP A 43 -4.94 4.52 -18.75
CA ASP A 43 -5.44 5.56 -17.85
C ASP A 43 -6.47 4.95 -16.88
N GLY A 44 -6.58 5.53 -15.69
CA GLY A 44 -7.59 5.09 -14.74
C GLY A 44 -8.97 5.58 -15.15
N GLU A 45 -9.99 4.78 -14.88
CA GLU A 45 -11.38 5.17 -15.08
C GLU A 45 -11.78 6.18 -14.01
N SER A 46 -12.16 7.39 -14.41
CA SER A 46 -12.56 8.44 -13.46
C SER A 46 -13.95 8.16 -12.89
N GLU A 47 -14.02 8.09 -11.56
CA GLU A 47 -15.24 7.98 -10.77
C GLU A 47 -15.35 9.21 -9.87
N VAL A 48 -16.40 10.02 -10.10
CA VAL A 48 -16.72 11.17 -9.26
C VAL A 48 -17.81 10.78 -8.26
N THR A 49 -17.46 10.78 -6.98
CA THR A 49 -18.42 10.58 -5.89
C THR A 49 -18.77 11.92 -5.27
N VAL A 50 -20.06 12.21 -5.10
CA VAL A 50 -20.52 13.37 -4.31
C VAL A 50 -20.79 12.88 -2.89
N LEU A 51 -20.08 13.45 -1.93
CA LEU A 51 -20.28 13.18 -0.51
C LEU A 51 -21.54 13.88 0.02
N ASP A 52 -22.03 13.44 1.18
CA ASP A 52 -23.23 14.01 1.82
C ASP A 52 -23.12 15.52 2.13
N ASN A 53 -21.89 16.03 2.28
CA ASN A 53 -21.61 17.46 2.48
C ASN A 53 -21.55 18.26 1.16
N GLY A 54 -21.81 17.63 0.01
CA GLY A 54 -21.74 18.23 -1.33
C GLY A 54 -20.35 18.27 -1.96
N GLU A 55 -19.32 17.78 -1.26
CA GLU A 55 -17.95 17.72 -1.78
C GLU A 55 -17.82 16.64 -2.87
N LYS A 56 -17.14 16.98 -3.96
CA LYS A 56 -16.84 16.05 -5.05
C LYS A 56 -15.47 15.42 -4.82
N MET A 57 -15.44 14.10 -4.69
CA MET A 57 -14.22 13.33 -4.69
C MET A 57 -14.08 12.58 -6.02
N GLU A 58 -13.07 12.94 -6.80
CA GLU A 58 -12.67 12.18 -7.97
C GLU A 58 -11.65 11.10 -7.57
N ARG A 59 -11.86 9.88 -8.04
CA ARG A 59 -10.90 8.79 -7.95
C ARG A 59 -10.73 8.14 -9.31
N PHE A 60 -9.57 7.54 -9.51
CA PHE A 60 -9.21 6.81 -10.71
C PHE A 60 -9.15 5.33 -10.37
N SER A 61 -10.03 4.54 -10.98
CA SER A 61 -10.13 3.10 -10.80
C SER A 61 -9.25 2.36 -11.81
N TYR A 62 -8.61 1.29 -11.37
CA TYR A 62 -7.79 0.42 -12.18
C TYR A 62 -8.19 -1.03 -11.94
N GLN A 63 -8.25 -1.79 -13.02
CA GLN A 63 -8.42 -3.24 -12.99
C GLN A 63 -7.38 -3.85 -13.92
N LEU A 64 -6.30 -4.36 -13.35
CA LEU A 64 -5.12 -4.80 -14.09
C LEU A 64 -4.65 -6.18 -13.60
N PRO A 65 -4.05 -7.00 -14.49
CA PRO A 65 -3.39 -8.23 -14.08
C PRO A 65 -2.16 -7.90 -13.22
N ALA A 66 -2.09 -8.49 -12.04
CA ALA A 66 -0.98 -8.35 -11.11
C ALA A 66 -0.28 -9.69 -10.88
N TYR A 67 1.03 -9.66 -10.70
CA TYR A 67 1.84 -10.87 -10.55
C TYR A 67 2.52 -10.89 -9.19
N ASN A 68 2.41 -12.00 -8.47
CA ASN A 68 3.15 -12.15 -7.21
C ASN A 68 4.64 -12.44 -7.46
N ASP A 69 5.44 -12.56 -6.40
CA ASP A 69 6.88 -12.87 -6.48
C ASP A 69 7.20 -14.17 -7.27
N LYS A 70 6.24 -15.09 -7.38
CA LYS A 70 6.37 -16.35 -8.12
C LYS A 70 5.97 -16.23 -9.59
N GLY A 71 5.40 -15.10 -10.00
CA GLY A 71 4.84 -14.87 -11.33
C GLY A 71 3.41 -15.38 -11.51
N ASP A 72 2.73 -15.75 -10.42
CA ASP A 72 1.33 -16.16 -10.49
C ASP A 72 0.44 -14.92 -10.67
N VAL A 73 -0.51 -15.01 -11.59
CA VAL A 73 -1.40 -13.90 -11.96
C VAL A 73 -2.61 -13.82 -11.04
N LYS A 74 -3.01 -12.60 -10.70
CA LYS A 74 -4.27 -12.28 -10.06
C LYS A 74 -4.77 -10.95 -10.61
N GLU A 75 -6.02 -10.92 -11.04
CA GLU A 75 -6.67 -9.67 -11.42
C GLU A 75 -6.93 -8.84 -10.15
N MET A 76 -6.47 -7.59 -10.14
CA MET A 76 -6.58 -6.71 -8.98
C MET A 76 -7.23 -5.39 -9.35
N THR A 77 -8.19 -4.99 -8.49
CA THR A 77 -8.84 -3.69 -8.56
C THR A 77 -8.31 -2.79 -7.44
N PHE A 78 -7.93 -1.57 -7.78
CA PHE A 78 -7.51 -0.55 -6.82
C PHE A 78 -7.82 0.85 -7.34
N THR A 79 -7.82 1.84 -6.45
CA THR A 79 -8.11 3.24 -6.81
C THR A 79 -6.97 4.18 -6.44
N SER A 80 -6.88 5.31 -7.13
CA SER A 80 -5.96 6.40 -6.83
C SER A 80 -6.67 7.75 -6.78
N HIS A 81 -6.10 8.72 -6.05
CA HIS A 81 -6.57 10.11 -6.04
C HIS A 81 -6.12 10.90 -7.27
N LYS A 82 -5.24 10.35 -8.10
CA LYS A 82 -4.76 10.95 -9.34
C LYS A 82 -4.62 9.87 -10.41
N ASN A 83 -4.71 10.25 -11.68
CA ASN A 83 -4.35 9.33 -12.75
C ASN A 83 -2.85 9.01 -12.64
N LEU A 84 -2.53 7.72 -12.58
CA LEU A 84 -1.18 7.19 -12.45
C LEU A 84 -0.45 7.30 -13.79
N ARG A 85 0.86 7.52 -13.71
CA ARG A 85 1.72 7.65 -14.89
C ARG A 85 1.75 6.33 -15.65
N ARG A 86 1.50 6.36 -16.97
CA ARG A 86 1.73 5.21 -17.85
C ARG A 86 3.16 4.68 -17.71
N ASP A 87 3.30 3.37 -17.83
CA ASP A 87 4.55 2.62 -17.72
C ASP A 87 5.20 2.66 -16.32
N ALA A 88 4.54 3.22 -15.31
CA ALA A 88 4.97 3.07 -13.93
C ALA A 88 4.74 1.62 -13.47
N TYR A 89 5.72 1.07 -12.76
CA TYR A 89 5.56 -0.19 -12.05
C TYR A 89 5.11 0.10 -10.62
N LEU A 90 4.10 -0.64 -10.14
CA LEU A 90 3.65 -0.54 -8.76
C LEU A 90 3.80 -1.87 -8.02
N GLN A 91 4.19 -1.81 -6.75
CA GLN A 91 3.99 -2.88 -5.78
C GLN A 91 2.67 -2.64 -5.03
N LEU A 92 1.75 -3.58 -5.14
CA LEU A 92 0.47 -3.60 -4.46
C LEU A 92 0.57 -4.41 -3.16
N PHE A 93 -0.02 -3.89 -2.08
CA PHE A 93 -0.13 -4.57 -0.79
C PHE A 93 -1.54 -5.14 -0.64
N TYR A 94 -1.68 -6.43 -0.88
CA TYR A 94 -2.94 -7.15 -0.90
C TYR A 94 -3.20 -7.90 0.42
N LYS A 95 -4.45 -7.85 0.90
CA LYS A 95 -4.93 -8.71 2.00
C LYS A 95 -6.20 -9.39 1.54
N GLU A 96 -6.29 -10.71 1.70
CA GLU A 96 -7.44 -11.50 1.25
C GLU A 96 -8.78 -10.94 1.76
N SER A 97 -8.81 -10.49 3.02
CA SER A 97 -10.01 -9.91 3.64
C SER A 97 -10.33 -8.47 3.25
N LYS A 98 -9.42 -7.74 2.60
CA LYS A 98 -9.55 -6.29 2.33
C LYS A 98 -9.27 -5.86 0.89
N GLY A 99 -8.77 -6.73 0.04
CA GLY A 99 -8.28 -6.37 -1.29
C GLY A 99 -6.94 -5.61 -1.24
N VAL A 100 -6.72 -4.72 -2.20
CA VAL A 100 -5.54 -3.86 -2.24
C VAL A 100 -5.67 -2.76 -1.19
N THR A 101 -4.76 -2.76 -0.23
CA THR A 101 -4.81 -1.86 0.94
C THR A 101 -3.83 -0.68 0.85
N SER A 102 -2.83 -0.80 -0.01
CA SER A 102 -1.83 0.23 -0.30
C SER A 102 -1.11 -0.14 -1.60
N TYR A 103 -0.41 0.81 -2.18
CA TYR A 103 0.55 0.57 -3.24
C TYR A 103 1.69 1.58 -3.19
N GLU A 104 2.78 1.28 -3.87
CA GLU A 104 3.85 2.24 -4.13
C GLU A 104 4.47 2.05 -5.51
N GLU A 105 4.96 3.14 -6.08
CA GLU A 105 5.74 3.09 -7.31
C GLU A 105 7.13 2.51 -7.01
N VAL A 106 7.54 1.54 -7.81
CA VAL A 106 8.82 0.84 -7.68
C VAL A 106 9.58 0.92 -9.00
N GLN A 107 10.90 0.81 -8.93
CA GLN A 107 11.73 0.67 -10.11
C GLN A 107 11.76 -0.80 -10.55
N GLU A 108 12.12 -1.04 -11.81
CA GLU A 108 12.14 -2.37 -12.41
C GLU A 108 13.04 -3.36 -11.64
N ASP A 109 14.17 -2.87 -11.11
CA ASP A 109 15.15 -3.64 -10.35
C ASP A 109 14.66 -4.12 -8.98
N ALA A 110 13.60 -3.50 -8.45
CA ALA A 110 12.94 -3.92 -7.22
C ALA A 110 11.89 -5.03 -7.45
N ILE A 111 11.58 -5.37 -8.71
CA ILE A 111 10.57 -6.37 -9.06
C ILE A 111 11.22 -7.76 -9.14
N PRO A 112 10.64 -8.78 -8.48
CA PRO A 112 11.11 -10.15 -8.61
C PRO A 112 11.15 -10.61 -10.07
N GLU A 113 12.23 -11.29 -10.47
CA GLU A 113 12.50 -11.65 -11.87
C GLU A 113 11.32 -12.39 -12.54
N LYS A 114 10.62 -13.26 -11.79
CA LYS A 114 9.46 -14.00 -12.31
C LYS A 114 8.26 -13.09 -12.58
N ALA A 115 7.98 -12.15 -11.69
CA ALA A 115 6.91 -11.16 -11.89
C ALA A 115 7.26 -10.23 -13.06
N LEU A 116 8.50 -9.74 -13.10
CA LEU A 116 8.99 -8.87 -14.16
C LEU A 116 8.89 -9.51 -15.56
N LYS A 117 9.24 -10.80 -15.68
CA LYS A 117 9.07 -11.55 -16.93
C LYS A 117 7.62 -11.60 -17.41
N GLN A 118 6.66 -11.68 -16.50
CA GLN A 118 5.23 -11.66 -16.86
C GLN A 118 4.77 -10.28 -17.29
N LEU A 119 5.24 -9.23 -16.60
CA LEU A 119 4.91 -7.83 -16.93
C LEU A 119 5.43 -7.38 -18.30
N LYS A 120 6.55 -7.95 -18.75
CA LYS A 120 7.20 -7.63 -20.03
C LYS A 120 6.76 -8.52 -21.21
N LYS A 121 5.83 -9.45 -20.97
CA LYS A 121 5.39 -10.42 -21.97
C LYS A 121 4.30 -9.85 -22.87
#